data_AF-A0A813I8Q7-F1
#
_entry.id   AF-A0A813I8Q7-F1
#
_cell.length_a   1.000
_cell.length_b   1.000
_cell.length_c   1.000
_cell.angle_alpha   90.00
_cell.angle_beta   90.00
_cell.angle_gamma   90.00
#
_symmetry.space_group_name_H-M   'P 1'
#
loop_
_entity.id
_entity.type
_entity.pdbx_description
1 polymer ?
#
loop_
_entity_poly.entity_id
_entity_poly.type
_entity_poly.pdbx_seq_one_letter_code
_entity_poly.pdbx_strand_id
1 'polypeptide(L)'
;MEQSRTKFKGQRDAEVEKQSAERKLAPSLTKEQARQVMSKAMEHFEESQNLAKIKAAIDQCRASSSDPSVQQMAIQTTMLPMVQKVLGPELEQFGFDANSTLDAMMQIQFLAAGDQEMQAKVMRVMNFLMTGVLAES
;
A
#
# COMPACT_ATOMS: atom_id res chain seq x y z
N MET A 1 -60.60 -17.34 -36.66
CA MET A 1 -59.47 -16.54 -37.17
C MET A 1 -58.67 -16.13 -35.96
N GLU A 2 -57.67 -16.95 -35.63
CA GLU A 2 -56.26 -16.74 -36.01
C GLU A 2 -55.57 -15.84 -34.98
N GLN A 3 -54.89 -16.46 -34.01
CA GLN A 3 -53.47 -16.78 -34.10
C GLN A 3 -52.59 -15.53 -34.09
N SER A 4 -51.87 -15.33 -32.98
CA SER A 4 -50.44 -14.99 -33.03
C SER A 4 -49.77 -15.30 -31.69
N ARG A 5 -49.21 -16.51 -31.63
CA ARG A 5 -48.01 -16.83 -30.84
C ARG A 5 -46.87 -15.92 -31.32
N THR A 6 -46.11 -15.34 -30.40
CA THR A 6 -44.63 -15.32 -30.43
C THR A 6 -44.13 -14.74 -29.10
N LYS A 7 -43.66 -15.59 -28.18
CA LYS A 7 -42.22 -15.71 -27.86
C LYS A 7 -41.55 -14.36 -27.55
N PHE A 8 -41.59 -13.96 -26.28
CA PHE A 8 -40.51 -13.15 -25.68
C PHE A 8 -39.82 -14.00 -24.61
N LYS A 9 -39.16 -15.07 -25.09
CA LYS A 9 -38.25 -15.91 -24.31
C LYS A 9 -36.84 -15.56 -24.78
N GLY A 10 -35.99 -15.10 -23.86
CA GLY A 10 -34.55 -15.27 -23.98
C GLY A 10 -33.73 -14.13 -24.60
N GLN A 11 -33.95 -12.89 -24.19
CA GLN A 11 -33.01 -11.80 -24.47
C GLN A 11 -33.04 -10.78 -23.31
N ARG A 12 -32.67 -11.22 -22.10
CA ARG A 12 -32.39 -10.28 -21.01
C ARG A 12 -31.40 -10.76 -19.95
N ASP A 13 -30.81 -11.95 -20.15
CA ASP A 13 -29.92 -12.58 -19.17
C ASP A 13 -28.47 -12.72 -19.67
N ALA A 14 -28.14 -12.24 -20.88
CA ALA A 14 -26.79 -12.40 -21.44
C ALA A 14 -25.93 -11.12 -21.41
N GLU A 15 -26.48 -9.96 -21.03
CA GLU A 15 -25.77 -8.66 -21.11
C GLU A 15 -25.49 -8.03 -19.74
N VAL A 16 -25.81 -8.71 -18.64
CA VAL A 16 -25.48 -8.22 -17.28
C VAL A 16 -24.17 -8.83 -16.76
N GLU A 17 -23.66 -9.90 -17.38
CA GLU A 17 -22.46 -10.60 -16.89
C GLU A 17 -21.14 -10.03 -17.46
N LYS A 18 -21.18 -9.25 -18.55
CA LYS A 18 -19.97 -8.64 -19.14
C LYS A 18 -19.69 -7.19 -18.75
N GLN A 19 -20.61 -6.51 -18.05
CA GLN A 19 -20.42 -5.13 -17.59
C GLN A 19 -20.02 -5.01 -16.12
N SER A 20 -19.84 -6.13 -15.42
CA SER A 20 -19.30 -6.17 -14.05
C SER A 20 -17.77 -6.29 -14.01
N ALA A 21 -17.07 -5.95 -15.10
CA ALA A 21 -15.62 -6.12 -15.22
C ALA A 21 -14.80 -4.80 -15.17
N GLU A 22 -15.42 -3.61 -15.25
CA GLU A 22 -14.64 -2.36 -15.43
C GLU A 22 -15.13 -1.16 -14.61
N ARG A 23 -15.88 -1.38 -13.53
CA ARG A 23 -15.78 -0.42 -12.42
C ARG A 23 -14.49 -0.77 -11.71
N LYS A 24 -13.40 -0.03 -11.98
CA LYS A 24 -12.26 0.05 -11.06
C LYS A 24 -12.80 0.56 -9.73
N LEU A 25 -13.35 -0.36 -8.92
CA LEU A 25 -13.51 -0.16 -7.49
C LEU A 25 -12.14 0.28 -7.00
N ALA A 26 -12.08 1.36 -6.24
CA ALA A 26 -10.84 1.83 -5.67
C ALA A 26 -10.12 0.61 -5.07
N PRO A 27 -8.85 0.38 -5.44
CA PRO A 27 -8.13 -0.81 -4.99
C PRO A 27 -8.18 -0.83 -3.46
N SER A 28 -8.50 -2.00 -2.91
CA SER A 28 -8.68 -2.17 -1.48
C SER A 28 -8.02 -3.47 -1.06
N LEU A 29 -7.06 -3.37 -0.14
CA LEU A 29 -6.42 -4.48 0.50
C LEU A 29 -7.37 -5.13 1.50
N THR A 30 -7.35 -6.46 1.53
CA THR A 30 -7.87 -7.22 2.66
C THR A 30 -6.82 -7.26 3.77
N LYS A 31 -7.24 -7.67 4.98
CA LYS A 31 -6.31 -7.83 6.12
C LYS A 31 -5.16 -8.80 5.78
N GLU A 32 -5.44 -9.89 5.06
CA GLU A 32 -4.42 -10.87 4.67
C GLU A 32 -3.42 -10.28 3.66
N GLN A 33 -3.93 -9.54 2.66
CA GLN A 33 -3.07 -8.86 1.68
C GLN A 33 -2.19 -7.79 2.34
N ALA A 34 -2.75 -6.99 3.25
CA ALA A 34 -1.99 -6.02 4.03
C ALA A 34 -0.87 -6.70 4.85
N ARG A 35 -1.14 -7.86 5.45
CA ARG A 35 -0.16 -8.67 6.19
C ARG A 35 0.96 -9.16 5.27
N GLN A 36 0.62 -9.62 4.08
CA GLN A 36 1.58 -10.09 3.08
C GLN A 36 2.47 -8.95 2.60
N VAL A 37 1.87 -7.82 2.18
CA VAL A 37 2.59 -6.61 1.76
C VAL A 37 3.52 -6.12 2.85
N MET A 38 3.06 -6.03 4.10
CA MET A 38 3.91 -5.59 5.23
C MET A 38 5.03 -6.57 5.55
N SER A 39 4.79 -7.88 5.43
CA SER A 39 5.84 -8.87 5.65
C SER A 39 6.94 -8.75 4.59
N LYS A 40 6.54 -8.62 3.31
CA LYS A 40 7.46 -8.39 2.19
C LYS A 40 8.20 -7.07 2.30
N ALA A 41 7.50 -6.01 2.72
CA ALA A 41 8.11 -4.71 2.99
C ALA A 41 9.21 -4.82 4.05
N MET A 42 8.94 -5.53 5.14
CA MET A 42 9.94 -5.75 6.19
C MET A 42 11.15 -6.51 5.66
N GLU A 43 10.95 -7.60 4.91
CA GLU A 43 12.06 -8.34 4.28
C GLU A 43 12.95 -7.39 3.45
N HIS A 44 12.34 -6.53 2.63
CA HIS A 44 13.07 -5.54 1.83
C HIS A 44 13.75 -4.44 2.65
N PHE A 45 13.12 -3.96 3.72
CA PHE A 45 13.72 -2.95 4.59
C PHE A 45 14.86 -3.52 5.45
N GLU A 46 14.82 -4.81 5.77
CA GLU A 46 15.85 -5.54 6.51
C GLU A 46 17.04 -5.95 5.61
N GLU A 47 16.90 -5.88 4.27
CA GLU A 47 18.03 -6.03 3.36
C GLU A 47 19.10 -4.98 3.68
N SER A 48 20.32 -5.44 3.97
CA SER A 48 21.42 -4.58 4.45
C SER A 48 21.70 -3.40 3.52
N GLN A 49 21.49 -3.58 2.21
CA GLN A 49 21.67 -2.52 1.22
C GLN A 49 20.58 -1.42 1.35
N ASN A 50 19.32 -1.80 1.58
CA ASN A 50 18.23 -0.84 1.75
C ASN A 50 18.32 -0.16 3.12
N LEU A 51 18.72 -0.90 4.15
CA LEU A 51 18.98 -0.38 5.48
C LEU A 51 20.07 0.70 5.47
N ALA A 52 21.19 0.43 4.79
CA ALA A 52 22.27 1.42 4.61
C ALA A 52 21.81 2.66 3.85
N LYS A 53 21.02 2.50 2.77
CA LYS A 53 20.47 3.63 1.98
C LYS A 53 19.53 4.50 2.82
N ILE A 54 18.61 3.87 3.55
CA ILE A 54 17.61 4.58 4.39
C ILE A 54 18.31 5.32 5.52
N LYS A 55 19.26 4.66 6.21
CA LYS A 55 20.05 5.30 7.26
C LYS A 55 20.84 6.50 6.72
N ALA A 56 21.53 6.35 5.59
CA ALA A 56 22.30 7.43 4.99
C ALA A 56 21.42 8.62 4.58
N ALA A 57 20.24 8.35 4.01
CA ALA A 57 19.32 9.41 3.62
C ALA A 57 18.69 10.12 4.82
N ILE A 58 18.36 9.41 5.90
CA ILE A 58 17.87 10.02 7.14
C ILE A 58 18.95 10.88 7.79
N ASP A 59 20.21 10.42 7.79
CA ASP A 59 21.34 11.20 8.30
C ASP A 59 21.53 12.50 7.50
N GLN A 60 21.45 12.43 6.16
CA GLN A 60 21.46 13.61 5.29
C GLN A 60 20.29 14.56 5.57
N CYS A 61 19.07 14.03 5.75
CA CYS A 61 17.91 14.87 6.09
C CYS A 61 18.09 15.56 7.45
N ARG A 62 18.65 14.87 8.44
CA ARG A 62 18.95 15.45 9.77
C ARG A 62 20.06 16.48 9.71
N ALA A 63 21.06 16.28 8.87
CA ALA A 63 22.13 17.25 8.63
C ALA A 63 21.66 18.48 7.84
N SER A 64 20.52 18.41 7.14
CA SER A 64 20.06 19.48 6.25
C SER A 64 19.50 20.71 6.98
N SER A 65 19.09 20.58 8.24
CA SER A 65 18.55 21.67 9.06
C SER A 65 18.72 21.36 10.53
N SER A 66 18.85 22.38 11.40
CA SER A 66 18.81 22.22 12.85
C SER A 66 17.39 22.23 13.42
N ASP A 67 16.40 22.59 12.60
CA ASP A 67 15.00 22.63 13.02
C ASP A 67 14.37 21.22 12.89
N PRO A 68 13.85 20.64 14.00
CA PRO A 68 13.33 19.28 14.00
C PRO A 68 12.10 19.10 13.10
N SER A 69 11.28 20.15 12.92
CA SER A 69 10.11 20.07 12.04
C SER A 69 10.54 20.02 10.57
N VAL A 70 11.55 20.81 10.19
CA VAL A 70 12.13 20.78 8.84
C VAL A 70 12.83 19.44 8.57
N GLN A 71 13.60 18.91 9.54
CA GLN A 71 14.20 17.59 9.41
C GLN A 71 13.14 16.50 9.18
N GLN A 72 12.05 16.51 9.96
CA GLN A 72 10.99 15.51 9.85
C GLN A 72 10.25 15.59 8.52
N MET A 73 10.02 16.79 8.00
CA MET A 73 9.46 16.99 6.66
C MET A 73 10.41 16.46 5.59
N ALA A 74 11.71 16.80 5.68
CA ALA A 74 12.73 16.31 4.75
C ALA A 74 12.82 14.78 4.73
N ILE A 75 12.78 14.14 5.91
CA ILE A 75 12.76 12.68 6.04
C ILE A 75 11.52 12.12 5.34
N GLN A 76 10.32 12.62 5.64
CA GLN A 76 9.09 12.12 5.00
C GLN A 76 9.15 12.25 3.48
N THR A 77 9.52 13.41 2.94
CA THR A 77 9.62 13.64 1.50
C THR A 77 10.67 12.75 0.83
N THR A 78 11.80 12.49 1.50
CA THR A 78 12.90 11.68 0.95
C THR A 78 12.61 10.19 1.05
N MET A 79 11.94 9.74 2.12
CA MET A 79 11.63 8.33 2.35
C MET A 79 10.47 7.85 1.49
N LEU A 80 9.49 8.72 1.21
CA LEU A 80 8.30 8.40 0.41
C LEU A 80 8.62 7.67 -0.90
N PRO A 81 9.54 8.14 -1.77
CA PRO A 81 9.89 7.42 -3.00
C PRO A 81 10.63 6.09 -2.75
N MET A 82 11.32 5.91 -1.62
CA MET A 82 11.93 4.62 -1.27
C MET A 82 10.87 3.60 -0.87
N VAL A 83 9.91 4.04 -0.06
CA VAL A 83 8.77 3.22 0.34
C VAL A 83 7.94 2.84 -0.88
N GLN A 84 7.68 3.77 -1.79
CA GLN A 84 6.98 3.47 -3.05
C GLN A 84 7.75 2.47 -3.92
N LYS A 85 9.08 2.52 -3.95
CA LYS A 85 9.88 1.53 -4.70
C LYS A 85 9.83 0.13 -4.08
N VAL A 86 9.69 0.04 -2.76
CA VAL A 86 9.63 -1.24 -2.03
C VAL A 86 8.21 -1.81 -2.04
N LEU A 87 7.22 -0.99 -1.72
CA LEU A 87 5.82 -1.40 -1.62
C LEU A 87 5.10 -1.40 -2.97
N GLY A 88 5.48 -0.53 -3.90
CA GLY A 88 4.82 -0.36 -5.19
C GLY A 88 4.65 -1.69 -5.95
N PRO A 89 5.72 -2.47 -6.18
CA PRO A 89 5.59 -3.75 -6.88
C PRO A 89 4.67 -4.77 -6.20
N GLU A 90 4.63 -4.78 -4.87
CA GLU A 90 3.73 -5.64 -4.10
C GLU A 90 2.28 -5.15 -4.17
N LEU A 91 2.08 -3.83 -4.18
CA LEU A 91 0.79 -3.17 -4.24
C LEU A 91 0.17 -3.15 -5.65
N GLU A 92 1.00 -3.10 -6.70
CA GLU A 92 0.59 -3.18 -8.11
C GLU A 92 -0.15 -4.48 -8.42
N GLN A 93 0.22 -5.58 -7.75
CA GLN A 93 -0.47 -6.87 -7.85
C GLN A 93 -1.92 -6.81 -7.34
N PHE A 94 -2.23 -5.84 -6.47
CA PHE A 94 -3.57 -5.60 -5.91
C PHE A 94 -4.29 -4.41 -6.56
N GLY A 95 -3.75 -3.87 -7.65
CA GLY A 95 -4.35 -2.78 -8.42
C GLY A 95 -4.03 -1.36 -7.91
N PHE A 96 -3.07 -1.22 -6.99
CA PHE A 96 -2.57 0.09 -6.55
C PHE A 96 -1.37 0.52 -7.40
N ASP A 97 -1.36 1.76 -7.84
CA ASP A 97 -0.20 2.36 -8.51
C ASP A 97 0.64 3.22 -7.55
N ALA A 98 1.71 3.84 -8.07
CA ALA A 98 2.59 4.71 -7.30
C ALA A 98 1.85 5.87 -6.61
N ASN A 99 0.78 6.40 -7.22
CA ASN A 99 -0.03 7.47 -6.62
C ASN A 99 -0.97 6.93 -5.54
N SER A 100 -1.46 5.69 -5.71
CA SER A 100 -2.33 5.00 -4.75
C SER A 100 -1.58 4.29 -3.63
N THR A 101 -0.23 4.30 -3.64
CA THR A 101 0.60 3.65 -2.61
C THR A 101 0.41 4.29 -1.24
N LEU A 102 0.20 5.61 -1.18
CA LEU A 102 -0.10 6.30 0.08
C LEU A 102 -1.46 5.90 0.63
N ASP A 103 -2.48 5.82 -0.22
CA ASP A 103 -3.80 5.30 0.15
C ASP A 103 -3.73 3.86 0.66
N ALA A 104 -2.93 3.01 0.00
CA ALA A 104 -2.67 1.65 0.46
C ALA A 104 -2.03 1.63 1.85
N MET A 105 -1.02 2.46 2.10
CA MET A 105 -0.38 2.56 3.42
C MET A 105 -1.36 2.99 4.51
N MET A 106 -2.21 3.98 4.22
CA MET A 106 -3.26 4.40 5.16
C MET A 106 -4.25 3.27 5.41
N GLN A 107 -4.62 2.53 4.37
CA GLN A 107 -5.52 1.39 4.51
C GLN A 107 -4.89 0.25 5.32
N ILE A 108 -3.61 -0.05 5.11
CA ILE A 108 -2.86 -1.02 5.92
C ILE A 108 -2.84 -0.58 7.38
N GLN A 109 -2.59 0.70 7.66
CA GLN A 109 -2.63 1.23 9.02
C GLN A 109 -4.02 1.09 9.65
N PHE A 110 -5.08 1.32 8.87
CA PHE A 110 -6.45 1.12 9.32
C PHE A 110 -6.77 -0.36 9.60
N LEU A 111 -6.36 -1.26 8.71
CA LEU A 111 -6.53 -2.71 8.87
C LEU A 111 -5.72 -3.27 10.06
N ALA A 112 -4.57 -2.65 10.35
CA ALA A 112 -3.71 -2.97 11.48
C ALA A 112 -4.31 -2.58 12.83
N ALA A 113 -5.22 -1.61 12.90
CA ALA A 113 -5.85 -1.18 14.16
C ALA A 113 -6.59 -2.33 14.89
N GLY A 114 -7.04 -3.35 14.14
CA GLY A 114 -7.64 -4.57 14.68
C GLY A 114 -6.73 -5.80 14.66
N ASP A 115 -5.42 -5.64 14.49
CA ASP A 115 -4.43 -6.72 14.39
C ASP A 115 -3.11 -6.30 15.04
N GLN A 116 -2.90 -6.70 16.29
CA GLN A 116 -1.72 -6.27 17.07
C GLN A 116 -0.38 -6.62 16.41
N GLU A 117 -0.30 -7.77 15.74
CA GLU A 117 0.93 -8.20 15.06
C GLU A 117 1.22 -7.32 13.84
N MET A 118 0.20 -7.04 13.03
CA MET A 118 0.32 -6.11 11.90
C MET A 118 0.60 -4.69 12.39
N GLN A 119 -0.02 -4.27 13.48
CA GLN A 119 0.19 -2.96 14.09
C GLN A 119 1.65 -2.79 14.53
N ALA A 120 2.23 -3.81 15.15
CA ALA A 120 3.65 -3.81 15.51
C ALA A 120 4.55 -3.69 14.27
N LYS A 121 4.25 -4.42 13.19
CA LYS A 121 4.99 -4.33 11.92
C LYS A 121 4.87 -2.96 11.27
N VAL A 122 3.66 -2.39 11.19
CA VAL A 122 3.41 -1.04 10.66
C VAL A 122 4.14 0.02 11.48
N MET A 123 4.06 -0.06 12.81
CA MET A 123 4.79 0.86 13.69
C MET A 123 6.30 0.72 13.53
N ARG A 124 6.82 -0.51 13.40
CA ARG A 124 8.25 -0.76 13.18
C ARG A 124 8.72 -0.17 11.85
N VAL A 125 7.96 -0.36 10.78
CA VAL A 125 8.26 0.23 9.47
C VAL A 125 8.18 1.76 9.54
N MET A 126 7.13 2.35 10.12
CA MET A 126 7.02 3.81 10.25
C MET A 126 8.15 4.39 11.10
N ASN A 127 8.47 3.77 12.23
CA ASN A 127 9.58 4.23 13.07
C ASN A 127 10.91 4.11 12.34
N PHE A 128 11.12 3.03 11.59
CA PHE A 128 12.31 2.86 10.77
C PHE A 128 12.44 3.96 9.71
N LEU A 129 11.35 4.33 9.04
CA LEU A 129 11.35 5.42 8.06
C LEU A 129 11.56 6.80 8.70
N MET A 130 11.23 7.00 9.97
CA MET A 130 11.48 8.27 10.67
C MET A 130 12.86 8.34 11.33
N THR A 131 13.39 7.20 11.78
CA THR A 131 14.59 7.16 12.63
C THR A 131 15.81 6.54 11.95
N GLY A 132 15.61 5.74 10.91
CA GLY A 132 16.64 4.94 10.26
C GLY A 132 17.09 3.75 11.11
N VAL A 133 16.36 3.46 12.18
CA VAL A 133 16.63 2.36 13.12
C VAL A 133 15.45 1.41 13.10
N LEU A 134 15.69 0.15 12.74
CA LEU A 134 14.71 -0.90 12.96
C LEU A 134 14.66 -1.11 14.47
N ALA A 135 13.55 -0.73 15.10
CA ALA A 135 13.37 -0.96 16.53
C ALA A 135 13.47 -2.48 16.78
N GLU A 136 14.52 -2.89 17.47
CA GLU A 136 14.62 -4.23 18.04
C GLU A 136 13.48 -4.39 19.05
N SER A 137 12.69 -5.45 18.85
CA SER A 137 11.58 -5.82 19.72
C SER A 137 12.08 -6.72 20.83
#